data_AF-A0A373WBQ2-F1
#
_entry.id   AF-A0A373WBQ2-F1
#
_cell.length_a   1.000
_cell.length_b   1.000
_cell.length_c   1.000
_cell.angle_alpha   90.00
_cell.angle_beta   90.00
_cell.angle_gamma   90.00
#
_symmetry.space_group_name_H-M   'P 1'
#
loop_
_entity.id
_entity.type
_entity.pdbx_description
1 polymer ?
#
loop_
_entity_poly.entity_id
_entity_poly.type
_entity_poly.pdbx_seq_one_letter_code
_entity_poly.pdbx_strand_id
1 'polypeptide(L)' 'MSQADHKNTASFGRKAGSDQYRADQKALLKQGKFQEAFDMDVEDITSQFPGKYDSSIDEAQTNLNDLISKYNEWKRGK' A
#
# COMPACT_ATOMS: atom_id res chain seq x y z
N MET A 1 6.14 -3.48 -11.07
CA MET A 1 5.15 -3.05 -12.08
C MET A 1 5.83 -2.35 -13.25
N SER A 2 5.25 -2.40 -14.45
CA SER A 2 5.76 -1.63 -15.60
C SER A 2 5.53 -0.13 -15.41
N GLN A 3 6.31 0.71 -16.10
CA GLN A 3 6.11 2.17 -16.03
C GLN A 3 4.75 2.60 -16.58
N ALA A 4 4.23 1.90 -17.59
CA ALA A 4 2.90 2.17 -18.14
C ALA A 4 1.79 1.85 -17.12
N ASP A 5 1.89 0.70 -16.44
CA ASP A 5 0.91 0.32 -15.41
C ASP A 5 0.96 1.24 -14.19
N HIS A 6 2.18 1.62 -13.75
CA HIS A 6 2.34 2.52 -12.61
C HIS A 6 1.65 3.87 -12.84
N LYS A 7 1.58 4.35 -14.09
CA LYS A 7 0.88 5.61 -14.40
C LYS A 7 -0.62 5.57 -14.14
N ASN A 8 -1.20 4.38 -14.08
CA ASN A 8 -2.64 4.21 -13.89
C ASN A 8 -3.02 4.16 -12.40
N THR A 9 -2.13 3.77 -11.48
CA THR A 9 -2.46 3.62 -10.05
C THR A 9 -3.00 4.90 -9.43
N ALA A 10 -3.97 4.80 -8.51
CA ALA A 10 -4.63 5.92 -7.83
C ALA A 10 -3.65 6.94 -7.24
N SER A 11 -2.52 6.46 -6.71
CA SER A 11 -1.48 7.28 -6.11
C SER A 11 -0.54 7.96 -7.11
N PHE A 12 -0.62 7.68 -8.43
CA PHE A 12 0.33 8.20 -9.41
C PHE A 12 0.04 9.63 -9.88
N GLY A 13 1.08 10.48 -9.83
CA GLY A 13 1.06 11.80 -10.47
C GLY A 13 0.06 12.79 -9.86
N ARG A 14 -0.48 13.67 -10.71
CA ARG A 14 -1.43 14.74 -10.36
C ARG A 14 -2.81 14.54 -11.01
N LYS A 15 -3.24 13.30 -11.19
CA LYS A 15 -4.60 13.04 -11.66
C LYS A 15 -5.61 13.39 -10.57
N ALA A 16 -6.85 13.62 -10.97
CA ALA A 16 -7.94 13.88 -10.03
C ALA A 16 -8.01 12.75 -8.98
N GLY A 17 -8.09 13.12 -7.70
CA GLY A 17 -8.14 12.16 -6.58
C GLY A 17 -6.80 11.67 -6.05
N SER A 18 -5.68 11.80 -6.78
CA SER A 18 -4.38 11.28 -6.29
C SER A 18 -3.86 11.96 -5.03
N ASP A 19 -4.07 13.27 -4.90
CA ASP A 19 -3.68 13.99 -3.69
C ASP A 19 -4.47 13.50 -2.46
N GLN A 20 -5.78 13.28 -2.64
CA GLN A 20 -6.63 12.75 -1.58
C GLN A 20 -6.24 11.31 -1.22
N TYR A 21 -6.04 10.45 -2.22
CA TYR A 21 -5.61 9.06 -2.01
C TYR A 21 -4.33 8.98 -1.17
N ARG A 22 -3.30 9.78 -1.53
CA ARG A 22 -2.06 9.86 -0.74
C ARG A 22 -2.27 10.46 0.66
N ALA A 23 -3.19 11.40 0.80
CA ALA A 23 -3.53 11.97 2.10
C ALA A 23 -4.17 10.92 3.02
N ASP A 24 -5.06 10.09 2.48
CA ASP A 24 -5.74 9.00 3.19
C ASP A 24 -4.74 7.91 3.61
N GLN A 25 -3.88 7.46 2.69
CA GLN A 25 -2.78 6.54 3.02
C GLN A 25 -1.89 7.11 4.13
N LYS A 26 -1.49 8.37 4.03
CA LYS A 26 -0.68 9.05 5.06
C LYS A 26 -1.41 9.12 6.41
N ALA A 27 -2.72 9.32 6.41
CA ALA A 27 -3.51 9.35 7.63
C ALA A 27 -3.55 7.98 8.33
N LEU A 28 -3.67 6.90 7.56
CA LEU A 28 -3.62 5.52 8.08
C LEU A 28 -2.24 5.18 8.66
N LEU A 29 -1.17 5.52 7.94
CA LEU A 29 0.20 5.31 8.39
C LEU A 29 0.50 6.04 9.71
N LYS A 30 0.03 7.28 9.87
CA LYS A 30 0.18 8.05 11.11
C LYS A 30 -0.52 7.41 12.32
N GLN A 31 -1.59 6.67 12.07
CA GLN A 31 -2.33 5.94 13.11
C GLN A 31 -1.73 4.57 13.42
N GLY A 32 -0.69 4.15 12.70
CA GLY A 32 -0.12 2.79 12.79
C GLY A 32 -0.96 1.73 12.09
N LYS A 33 -1.90 2.12 11.24
CA LYS A 33 -2.78 1.24 10.46
C LYS A 33 -2.10 0.82 9.16
N PHE A 34 -0.97 0.13 9.27
CA PHE A 34 -0.12 -0.22 8.12
C PHE A 34 -0.81 -1.17 7.14
N GLN A 35 -1.57 -2.15 7.65
CA GLN A 35 -2.32 -3.07 6.81
C GLN A 35 -3.38 -2.32 5.98
N GLU A 36 -4.18 -1.47 6.60
CA GLU A 36 -5.22 -0.69 5.90
C GLU A 36 -4.61 0.21 4.80
N ALA A 37 -3.43 0.82 5.06
CA ALA A 37 -2.75 1.64 4.06
C ALA A 37 -2.26 0.83 2.85
N PHE A 38 -1.84 -0.42 3.07
CA PHE A 38 -1.41 -1.34 2.02
C PHE A 38 -2.61 -1.93 1.26
N ASP A 39 -3.68 -2.29 1.95
CA ASP A 39 -4.91 -2.82 1.35
C ASP A 39 -5.49 -1.82 0.34
N MET A 40 -5.41 -0.51 0.61
CA MET A 40 -5.78 0.51 -0.36
C MET A 40 -5.04 0.36 -1.71
N ASP A 41 -3.72 0.13 -1.68
CA ASP A 41 -2.92 -0.04 -2.90
C ASP A 41 -3.24 -1.39 -3.56
N VAL A 42 -3.48 -2.45 -2.77
CA VAL A 42 -3.87 -3.77 -3.29
C VAL A 42 -5.21 -3.70 -4.02
N GLU A 43 -6.22 -3.06 -3.45
CA GLU A 43 -7.53 -2.86 -4.09
C GLU A 43 -7.41 -2.07 -5.40
N ASP A 44 -6.63 -0.99 -5.40
CA ASP A 44 -6.38 -0.20 -6.61
C ASP A 44 -5.65 -1.02 -7.69
N ILE A 45 -4.61 -1.75 -7.32
CA ILE A 45 -3.83 -2.56 -8.27
C ILE A 45 -4.66 -3.73 -8.81
N THR A 46 -5.38 -4.46 -7.95
CA THR A 46 -6.16 -5.64 -8.36
C THR A 46 -7.38 -5.27 -9.19
N SER A 47 -8.01 -4.12 -8.95
CA SER A 47 -9.11 -3.61 -9.79
C SER A 47 -8.66 -3.19 -11.19
N GLN A 48 -7.45 -2.63 -11.32
CA GLN A 48 -6.89 -2.19 -12.60
C GLN A 48 -6.18 -3.31 -13.38
N PHE A 49 -5.57 -4.24 -12.66
CA PHE A 49 -4.71 -5.28 -13.23
C PHE A 49 -5.04 -6.67 -12.64
N PRO A 50 -6.25 -7.20 -12.84
CA PRO A 50 -6.67 -8.46 -12.22
C PRO A 50 -5.68 -9.59 -12.51
N GLY A 51 -5.16 -10.25 -11.47
CA GLY A 51 -4.25 -11.40 -11.58
C GLY A 51 -2.81 -11.09 -11.99
N LYS A 52 -2.51 -9.88 -12.47
CA LYS A 52 -1.20 -9.55 -13.05
C LYS A 52 -0.09 -9.43 -12.00
N TYR A 53 -0.46 -9.03 -10.78
CA TYR A 53 0.49 -8.69 -9.72
C TYR A 53 0.31 -9.52 -8.45
N ASP A 54 -0.57 -10.53 -8.45
CA ASP A 54 -0.93 -11.30 -7.25
C ASP A 54 0.30 -11.86 -6.52
N SER A 55 1.22 -12.52 -7.23
CA SER A 55 2.44 -13.07 -6.59
C SER A 55 3.35 -12.00 -5.99
N SER A 56 3.40 -10.80 -6.60
CA SER A 56 4.17 -9.68 -6.04
C SER A 56 3.46 -9.00 -4.87
N ILE A 57 2.13 -8.98 -4.88
CA ILE A 57 1.30 -8.52 -3.76
C ILE A 57 1.49 -9.46 -2.57
N ASP A 58 1.49 -10.78 -2.80
CA ASP A 58 1.74 -11.79 -1.75
C ASP A 58 3.12 -11.60 -1.11
N GLU A 59 4.16 -11.42 -1.92
CA GLU A 59 5.52 -11.16 -1.41
C GLU A 59 5.57 -9.85 -0.60
N ALA A 60 4.93 -8.77 -1.10
CA ALA A 60 4.85 -7.51 -0.38
C ALA A 60 4.07 -7.65 0.94
N GLN A 61 2.99 -8.44 0.97
CA GLN A 61 2.22 -8.74 2.18
C GLN A 61 3.06 -9.50 3.21
N THR A 62 3.87 -10.48 2.79
CA THR A 62 4.80 -11.18 3.69
C THR A 62 5.80 -10.21 4.30
N ASN A 63 6.39 -9.31 3.51
CA ASN A 63 7.33 -8.31 3.99
C ASN A 63 6.66 -7.30 4.94
N LEU A 64 5.42 -6.89 4.64
CA LEU A 64 4.64 -6.01 5.50
C LEU A 64 4.37 -6.66 6.87
N ASN A 65 4.00 -7.94 6.90
CA ASN A 65 3.77 -8.67 8.15
C ASN A 65 5.01 -8.68 9.05
N ASP A 66 6.19 -8.92 8.47
CA ASP A 66 7.47 -8.87 9.19
C ASP A 66 7.77 -7.46 9.74
N LEU A 67 7.55 -6.41 8.94
CA LEU A 67 7.73 -5.02 9.38
C LEU A 67 6.76 -4.64 10.51
N ILE A 68 5.50 -5.03 10.42
CA ILE A 68 4.50 -4.79 11.46
C ILE A 68 4.90 -5.52 12.75
N SER A 69 5.40 -6.75 12.66
CA SER A 69 5.90 -7.50 13.82
C SER A 69 7.03 -6.75 14.51
N LYS A 70 8.07 -6.37 13.75
CA LYS A 70 9.23 -5.62 14.25
C LYS A 70 8.84 -4.27 14.86
N TYR A 71 7.92 -3.55 14.22
CA TYR A 71 7.40 -2.29 14.75
C TYR A 71 6.68 -2.50 16.09
N ASN A 72 5.88 -3.55 16.22
CA ASN A 72 5.16 -3.86 17.46
C ASN A 72 6.12 -4.29 18.58
N GLU A 73 7.15 -5.07 18.28
CA GLU A 73 8.22 -5.41 19.23
C GLU A 73 8.93 -4.15 19.74
N TRP A 74 9.37 -3.28 18.82
CA TRP A 74 9.98 -2.00 19.16
C TRP A 74 9.07 -1.11 20.01
N LYS A 75 7.78 -1.03 19.67
CA LYS A 75 6.81 -0.22 20.40
C LYS A 75 6.56 -0.73 21.82
N ARG A 76 6.63 -2.05 22.05
CA ARG A 76 6.50 -2.65 23.40
C ARG A 76 7.72 -2.44 24.29
N GLY A 77 8.90 -2.28 23.69
CA GLY A 77 10.16 -2.02 24.40
C GLY A 77 10.45 -0.55 24.67
N LYS A 78 9.54 0.37 24.30
CA LYS A 78 9.57 1.79 24.60
C LYS A 78 8.61 2.14 25.73
#